data_AF-A0A923HM54-F1
#
_entry.id   AF-A0A923HM54-F1
#
_cell.length_a   1.000
_cell.length_b   1.000
_cell.length_c   1.000
_cell.angle_alpha   90.00
_cell.angle_beta   90.00
_cell.angle_gamma   90.00
#
_symmetry.space_group_name_H-M   'P 1'
#
loop_
_entity.id
_entity.type
_entity.pdbx_description
1 polymer ?
#
loop_
_entity_poly.entity_id
_entity_poly.type
_entity_poly.pdbx_seq_one_letter_code
_entity_poly.pdbx_strand_id
1 'polypeptide(L)'
;MKMMTTKFLINAEERNSLVAEELLQLSPYDDNRPFVLGLNARPLAALFDAAICGSRVYELMKISRPADLFHYLYLDFVDIDPSILRHVQNFFGPRARFDVMPFLGGMKFLEFDRCFSSNDDGPALFCRCWLEHRESDFWDLKLLALLDLTKRVQHRLRLVDDLLLKNEISLIDDHKHRRDFLVKVERISERENTISLTTSLPLDLYQTIVSLVKENKVNSVSCPLTDYALWRFLVEEQMRRAQSLGQEPSNALFLSGCGGGTDWGTADWGGDVHVLDEGVFSSELFIKPDWHNFRREFAGIGGSLHQASYTSALHYMLTKEDFGELECAIRTEIGDWILYENKVRLVFSSSP
;
A
#
# COMPACT_ATOMS: atom_id res chain seq x y z
N MET A 1 -16.77 -19.12 1.07
CA MET A 1 -15.53 -18.36 1.33
C MET A 1 -15.18 -18.54 2.79
N LYS A 2 -14.09 -19.25 3.15
CA LYS A 2 -13.62 -19.24 4.55
C LYS A 2 -13.23 -17.81 4.85
N MET A 3 -13.89 -17.15 5.82
CA MET A 3 -13.35 -15.92 6.40
C MET A 3 -11.90 -16.23 6.77
N MET A 4 -10.94 -15.57 6.12
CA MET A 4 -9.56 -15.62 6.54
C MET A 4 -9.54 -15.07 7.96
N THR A 5 -9.43 -15.94 8.96
CA THR A 5 -9.02 -15.54 10.31
C THR A 5 -7.75 -14.72 10.12
N THR A 6 -7.84 -13.41 10.34
CA THR A 6 -6.75 -12.46 10.14
C THR A 6 -5.59 -12.94 11.01
N LYS A 7 -4.61 -13.62 10.40
CA LYS A 7 -3.40 -14.02 11.08
C LYS A 7 -2.58 -12.76 11.25
N PHE A 8 -2.59 -12.18 12.44
CA PHE A 8 -1.66 -11.10 12.77
C PHE A 8 -0.23 -11.68 12.78
N LEU A 9 0.73 -10.96 12.19
CA LEU A 9 2.15 -11.36 12.22
C LEU A 9 2.76 -11.24 13.62
N ILE A 10 2.18 -10.38 14.44
CA ILE A 10 2.57 -10.14 15.83
C ILE A 10 1.39 -10.44 16.74
N ASN A 11 1.67 -10.94 17.94
CA ASN A 11 0.65 -11.12 18.96
C ASN A 11 0.34 -9.78 19.68
N ALA A 12 -0.65 -9.78 20.57
CA ALA A 12 -1.06 -8.58 21.30
C ALA A 12 0.06 -7.99 22.18
N GLU A 13 0.90 -8.84 22.78
CA GLU A 13 2.02 -8.42 23.63
C GLU A 13 3.12 -7.74 22.80
N GLU A 14 3.53 -8.37 21.70
CA GLU A 14 4.49 -7.81 20.74
C GLU A 14 3.97 -6.49 20.17
N ARG A 15 2.68 -6.40 19.83
CA ARG A 15 2.08 -5.13 19.39
C ARG A 15 2.10 -4.08 20.49
N ASN A 16 1.75 -4.44 21.72
CA ASN A 16 1.81 -3.52 22.85
C ASN A 16 3.24 -3.02 23.08
N SER A 17 4.27 -3.85 22.94
CA SER A 17 5.67 -3.42 23.07
C SER A 17 6.13 -2.39 22.01
N LEU A 18 5.42 -2.31 20.88
CA LEU A 18 5.69 -1.32 19.82
C LEU A 18 4.88 -0.03 20.02
N VAL A 19 3.64 -0.16 20.50
CA VAL A 19 2.68 0.95 20.54
C VAL A 19 2.69 1.67 21.88
N ALA A 20 3.03 0.97 22.97
CA ALA A 20 3.16 1.55 24.29
C ALA A 20 4.28 2.59 24.31
N GLU A 21 3.99 3.69 24.99
CA GLU A 21 4.90 4.81 25.12
C GLU A 21 5.91 4.53 26.23
N GLU A 22 7.19 4.58 25.88
CA GLU A 22 8.31 4.47 26.81
C GLU A 22 8.85 5.86 27.11
N LEU A 23 8.72 6.32 28.35
CA LEU A 23 9.15 7.66 28.74
C LEU A 23 10.67 7.75 28.85
N LEU A 24 11.27 8.55 27.99
CA LEU A 24 12.67 8.95 28.05
C LEU A 24 12.78 10.19 28.94
N GLN A 25 13.26 10.01 30.17
CA GLN A 25 13.60 11.11 31.05
C GLN A 25 15.07 11.46 30.85
N LEU A 26 15.33 12.55 30.13
CA LEU A 26 16.69 13.02 29.93
C LEU A 26 17.19 13.76 31.17
N SER A 27 18.51 13.75 31.36
CA SER A 27 19.16 14.50 32.43
C SER A 27 18.71 15.97 32.40
N PRO A 28 18.39 16.57 33.57
CA PRO A 28 18.01 17.96 33.63
C PRO A 28 19.14 18.84 33.10
N TYR A 29 18.76 19.85 32.31
CA TYR A 29 19.69 20.82 31.75
C TYR A 29 19.20 22.21 32.17
N ASP A 30 19.98 22.91 32.99
CA ASP A 30 19.64 24.22 33.58
C ASP A 30 18.41 24.22 34.52
N ASP A 31 18.61 24.53 35.81
CA ASP A 31 17.55 24.69 36.82
C ASP A 31 16.47 23.56 36.88
N ASN A 32 16.85 22.30 36.63
CA ASN A 32 15.92 21.15 36.61
C ASN A 32 14.76 21.28 35.60
N ARG A 33 14.97 21.95 34.47
CA ARG A 33 13.97 22.03 33.41
C ARG A 33 13.62 20.65 32.82
N PRO A 34 12.34 20.42 32.47
CA PRO A 34 11.89 19.13 31.97
C PRO A 34 12.37 18.87 30.54
N PHE A 35 12.82 17.64 30.31
CA PHE A 35 13.12 17.10 28.99
C PHE A 35 12.64 15.65 28.92
N VAL A 36 11.33 15.48 28.80
CA VAL A 36 10.66 14.18 28.78
C VAL A 36 10.05 13.94 27.41
N LEU A 37 10.46 12.84 26.78
CA LEU A 37 9.95 12.38 25.49
C LEU A 37 9.27 11.03 25.66
N GLY A 38 8.20 10.80 24.91
CA GLY A 38 7.58 9.48 24.77
C GLY A 38 8.14 8.77 23.55
N LEU A 39 8.76 7.60 23.70
CA LEU A 39 9.25 6.80 22.59
C LEU A 39 8.25 5.70 22.23
N ASN A 40 7.92 5.57 20.94
CA ASN A 40 7.18 4.41 20.43
C ASN A 40 7.65 4.01 19.02
N ALA A 41 7.21 2.83 18.59
CA ALA A 41 7.50 2.23 17.30
C ALA A 41 6.21 1.91 16.52
N ARG A 42 5.17 2.75 16.63
CA ARG A 42 3.91 2.61 15.87
C ARG A 42 4.12 2.48 14.36
N PRO A 43 5.02 3.25 13.71
CA PRO A 43 5.29 3.05 12.28
C PRO A 43 5.82 1.64 11.93
N LEU A 44 6.55 0.99 12.83
CA LEU A 44 7.02 -0.38 12.63
C LEU A 44 5.86 -1.38 12.70
N ALA A 45 4.92 -1.18 13.64
CA ALA A 45 3.70 -1.97 13.72
C ALA A 45 2.86 -1.81 12.44
N ALA A 46 2.69 -0.57 11.94
CA ALA A 46 2.00 -0.30 10.69
C ALA A 46 2.67 -0.98 9.48
N LEU A 47 4.01 -1.02 9.44
CA LEU A 47 4.74 -1.77 8.41
C LEU A 47 4.46 -3.28 8.50
N PHE A 48 4.42 -3.86 9.71
CA PHE A 48 4.08 -5.27 9.88
C PHE A 48 2.65 -5.58 9.40
N ASP A 49 1.70 -4.69 9.71
CA ASP A 49 0.30 -4.82 9.26
C ASP A 49 0.17 -4.66 7.74
N ALA A 50 0.92 -3.75 7.12
CA ALA A 50 0.97 -3.61 5.68
C ALA A 50 1.54 -4.88 5.01
N ALA A 51 2.64 -5.41 5.56
CA ALA A 51 3.35 -6.55 4.99
C ALA A 51 2.52 -7.84 4.98
N ILE A 52 1.69 -8.10 6.00
CA ILE A 52 0.81 -9.28 5.99
C ILE A 52 -0.27 -9.20 4.91
N CYS A 53 -0.67 -7.99 4.53
CA CYS A 53 -1.60 -7.76 3.42
C CYS A 53 -0.91 -7.87 2.05
N GLY A 54 0.42 -8.01 2.02
CA GLY A 54 1.23 -8.01 0.81
C GLY A 54 1.72 -6.64 0.38
N SER A 55 1.59 -5.60 1.20
CA SER A 55 2.14 -4.28 0.85
C SER A 55 3.43 -4.00 1.60
N ARG A 56 4.38 -3.30 0.97
CA ARG A 56 5.66 -2.91 1.61
C ARG A 56 6.47 -4.11 2.14
N VAL A 57 6.28 -5.30 1.56
CA VAL A 57 7.01 -6.50 1.96
C VAL A 57 8.49 -6.31 1.68
N TYR A 58 8.87 -5.81 0.49
CA TYR A 58 10.25 -5.44 0.20
C TYR A 58 10.90 -4.57 1.28
N GLU A 59 10.21 -3.52 1.72
CA GLU A 59 10.71 -2.61 2.77
C GLU A 59 10.98 -3.38 4.07
N LEU A 60 10.01 -4.17 4.55
CA LEU A 60 10.19 -5.00 5.73
C LEU A 60 11.35 -5.97 5.59
N MET A 61 11.45 -6.68 4.47
CA MET A 61 12.47 -7.69 4.23
C MET A 61 13.89 -7.12 4.12
N LYS A 62 14.03 -5.82 3.79
CA LYS A 62 15.33 -5.13 3.73
C LYS A 62 15.75 -4.48 5.04
N ILE A 63 15.01 -4.62 6.14
CA ILE A 63 15.50 -4.24 7.47
C ILE A 63 16.51 -5.30 7.91
N SER A 64 17.78 -4.92 8.03
CA SER A 64 18.86 -5.89 8.31
C SER A 64 19.82 -5.47 9.43
N ARG A 65 19.86 -4.18 9.78
CA ARG A 65 20.73 -3.64 10.82
C ARG A 65 19.95 -2.78 11.82
N PRO A 66 20.44 -2.62 13.07
CA PRO A 66 19.77 -1.82 14.10
C PRO A 66 19.44 -0.39 13.64
N ALA A 67 20.36 0.26 12.92
CA ALA A 67 20.19 1.62 12.43
C ALA A 67 19.03 1.82 11.44
N ASP A 68 18.57 0.77 10.75
CA ASP A 68 17.41 0.87 9.85
C ASP A 68 16.12 1.16 10.65
N LEU A 69 16.08 0.80 11.93
CA LEU A 69 14.90 0.91 12.78
C LEU A 69 14.63 2.33 13.25
N PHE A 70 15.62 3.23 13.21
CA PHE A 70 15.41 4.64 13.51
C PHE A 70 14.37 5.29 12.59
N HIS A 71 14.18 4.77 11.37
CA HIS A 71 13.11 5.22 10.47
C HIS A 71 11.71 4.92 10.99
N TYR A 72 11.54 4.03 11.95
CA TYR A 72 10.24 3.60 12.45
C TYR A 72 10.00 3.96 13.91
N LEU A 73 10.87 4.81 14.46
CA LEU A 73 10.71 5.38 15.80
C LEU A 73 10.05 6.74 15.71
N TYR A 74 9.17 7.00 16.67
CA TYR A 74 8.48 8.27 16.82
C TYR A 74 8.62 8.76 18.26
N LEU A 75 8.81 10.07 18.40
CA LEU A 75 8.93 10.76 19.67
C LEU A 75 7.71 11.63 19.93
N ASP A 76 6.97 11.34 20.98
CA ASP A 76 5.91 12.19 21.52
C ASP A 76 6.50 13.23 22.49
N PHE A 77 5.98 14.45 22.43
CA PHE A 77 6.42 15.55 23.29
C PHE A 77 5.57 15.56 24.57
N VAL A 78 6.11 14.98 25.65
CA VAL A 78 5.38 14.75 26.91
C VAL A 78 5.51 15.95 27.84
N ASP A 79 6.75 16.30 28.21
CA ASP A 79 7.05 17.46 29.04
C ASP A 79 8.38 18.05 28.59
N ILE A 80 8.31 19.04 27.72
CA ILE A 80 9.48 19.65 27.07
C ILE A 80 9.48 21.15 27.33
N ASP A 81 10.59 21.64 27.86
CA ASP A 81 10.81 23.07 28.01
C ASP A 81 10.69 23.83 26.65
N PRO A 82 10.03 25.00 26.63
CA PRO A 82 9.77 25.75 25.40
C PRO A 82 11.01 26.13 24.58
N SER A 83 12.20 26.19 25.19
CA SER A 83 13.44 26.49 24.47
C SER A 83 13.85 25.38 23.51
N ILE A 84 13.64 24.10 23.86
CA ILE A 84 13.88 22.96 22.97
C ILE A 84 12.90 23.01 21.81
N LEU A 85 11.61 23.24 22.08
CA LEU A 85 10.60 23.33 21.02
C LEU A 85 10.95 24.44 20.03
N ARG A 86 11.39 25.59 20.52
CA ARG A 86 11.85 26.70 19.68
C ARG A 86 13.09 26.33 18.87
N HIS A 87 14.03 25.59 19.45
CA HIS A 87 15.22 25.09 18.75
C HIS A 87 14.84 24.17 17.58
N VAL A 88 13.98 23.18 17.84
CA VAL A 88 13.44 22.27 16.81
C VAL A 88 12.70 23.06 15.73
N GLN A 89 11.83 24.01 16.10
CA GLN A 89 11.11 24.86 15.15
C GLN A 89 12.05 25.71 14.28
N ASN A 90 13.10 26.28 14.86
CA ASN A 90 14.06 27.11 14.13
C ASN A 90 14.85 26.28 13.11
N PHE A 91 15.15 25.01 13.41
CA PHE A 91 15.86 24.11 12.50
C PHE A 91 15.10 23.91 11.16
N PHE A 92 13.77 23.85 11.19
CA PHE A 92 12.95 23.69 9.98
C PHE A 92 12.56 25.02 9.29
N GLY A 93 12.96 26.15 9.88
CA GLY A 93 12.82 27.48 9.28
C GLY A 93 11.38 27.99 9.08
N PRO A 94 11.19 29.06 8.29
CA PRO A 94 9.89 29.71 8.09
C PRO A 94 8.83 28.85 7.38
N ARG A 95 9.20 27.72 6.78
CA ARG A 95 8.24 26.81 6.12
C ARG A 95 7.24 26.19 7.10
N ALA A 96 7.59 26.10 8.38
CA ALA A 96 6.68 25.66 9.45
C ALA A 96 5.79 26.80 10.02
N ARG A 97 5.88 28.04 9.53
CA ARG A 97 5.07 29.18 10.01
C ARG A 97 3.71 29.31 9.31
N PHE A 98 3.52 28.66 8.16
CA PHE A 98 2.30 28.79 7.34
C PHE A 98 1.40 27.55 7.36
N ASP A 99 1.93 26.39 7.74
CA ASP A 99 1.11 25.23 8.13
C ASP A 99 0.90 25.25 9.65
N VAL A 100 -0.32 24.91 10.07
CA VAL A 100 -0.64 24.61 11.48
C VAL A 100 0.41 23.63 12.00
N MET A 101 1.20 24.05 12.98
CA MET A 101 2.33 23.32 13.60
C MET A 101 2.22 21.78 13.46
N PRO A 102 2.92 21.15 12.50
CA PRO A 102 2.75 19.72 12.20
C PRO A 102 3.26 18.78 13.31
N PHE A 103 3.80 19.34 14.39
CA PHE A 103 4.43 18.63 15.51
C PHE A 103 3.68 18.83 16.84
N LEU A 104 2.40 19.24 16.81
CA LEU A 104 1.53 19.34 18.00
C LEU A 104 1.28 17.93 18.58
N GLY A 105 2.27 17.40 19.29
CA GLY A 105 2.24 16.10 19.95
C GLY A 105 3.51 15.28 19.78
N GLY A 106 4.37 15.56 18.79
CA GLY A 106 5.60 14.82 18.56
C GLY A 106 6.11 14.86 17.11
N MET A 107 7.14 14.07 16.79
CA MET A 107 7.70 13.94 15.44
C MET A 107 8.51 12.64 15.23
N LYS A 108 8.95 12.37 14.00
CA LYS A 108 9.78 11.20 13.69
C LYS A 108 11.16 11.32 14.34
N PHE A 109 11.71 10.21 14.84
CA PHE A 109 13.00 10.21 15.53
C PHE A 109 14.12 10.85 14.68
N LEU A 110 14.27 10.44 13.42
CA LEU A 110 15.35 10.96 12.56
C LEU A 110 15.20 12.45 12.25
N GLU A 111 13.99 12.98 12.23
CA GLU A 111 13.75 14.42 12.03
C GLU A 111 14.11 15.19 13.31
N PHE A 112 13.75 14.66 14.48
CA PHE A 112 14.12 15.23 15.78
C PHE A 112 15.63 15.19 16.01
N ASP A 113 16.26 14.03 15.82
CA ASP A 113 17.70 13.81 16.07
C ASP A 113 18.57 14.77 15.25
N ARG A 114 18.16 15.08 14.02
CA ARG A 114 18.87 16.04 13.14
C ARG A 114 18.89 17.47 13.68
N CYS A 115 17.96 17.84 14.56
CA CYS A 115 17.95 19.17 15.16
C CYS A 115 19.12 19.38 16.13
N PHE A 116 19.73 18.31 16.64
CA PHE A 116 20.75 18.40 17.67
C PHE A 116 22.13 18.10 17.07
N SER A 117 22.90 19.14 16.77
CA SER A 117 24.29 19.04 16.30
C SER A 117 25.26 19.66 17.29
N SER A 118 26.48 19.11 17.34
CA SER A 118 27.62 19.77 17.95
C SER A 118 28.08 20.90 17.01
N ASN A 119 27.55 22.10 17.18
CA ASN A 119 28.06 23.27 16.48
C ASN A 119 29.37 23.75 17.13
N ASP A 120 30.21 24.46 16.36
CA ASP A 120 31.56 24.89 16.75
C ASP A 120 31.60 25.85 17.96
N ASP A 121 30.50 26.53 18.28
CA ASP A 121 30.39 27.46 19.42
C ASP A 121 29.95 26.80 20.75
N GLY A 122 29.95 25.46 20.79
CA GLY A 122 29.51 24.68 21.93
C GLY A 122 27.99 24.42 21.90
N PRO A 123 27.55 23.16 22.00
CA PRO A 123 26.12 22.86 22.00
C PRO A 123 25.44 23.45 23.25
N ALA A 124 24.24 24.00 23.07
CA ALA A 124 23.37 24.36 24.20
C ALA A 124 23.22 23.16 25.15
N LEU A 125 23.00 23.40 26.45
CA LEU A 125 22.97 22.32 27.44
C LEU A 125 21.95 21.22 27.11
N PHE A 126 20.77 21.56 26.56
CA PHE A 126 19.81 20.56 26.08
C PHE A 126 20.32 19.73 24.90
N CYS A 127 21.09 20.34 23.99
CA CYS A 127 21.70 19.60 22.89
C CYS A 127 22.68 18.57 23.43
N ARG A 128 23.49 18.97 24.42
CA ARG A 128 24.39 18.05 25.10
C ARG A 128 23.63 16.91 25.79
N CYS A 129 22.55 17.22 26.52
CA CYS A 129 21.75 16.19 27.19
C CYS A 129 21.10 15.21 26.21
N TRP A 130 20.60 15.69 25.07
CA TRP A 130 20.10 14.80 24.00
C TRP A 130 21.22 13.91 23.45
N LEU A 131 22.38 14.49 23.11
CA LEU A 131 23.50 13.75 22.53
C LEU A 131 24.08 12.72 23.51
N GLU A 132 24.25 13.07 24.79
CA GLU A 132 24.69 12.13 25.82
C GLU A 132 23.67 10.99 26.02
N HIS A 133 22.37 11.30 26.00
CA HIS A 133 21.33 10.26 26.06
C HIS A 133 21.32 9.38 24.81
N ARG A 134 21.51 9.96 23.62
CA ARG A 134 21.62 9.26 22.33
C ARG A 134 22.79 8.29 22.29
N GLU A 135 23.88 8.62 22.97
CA GLU A 135 25.08 7.79 23.08
C GLU A 135 25.01 6.76 24.23
N SER A 136 23.90 6.72 24.98
CA SER A 136 23.71 5.75 26.05
C SER A 136 23.39 4.34 25.53
N ASP A 137 23.70 3.32 26.35
CA ASP A 137 23.42 1.90 26.07
C ASP A 137 21.93 1.59 25.81
N PHE A 138 21.04 2.50 26.20
CA PHE A 138 19.60 2.39 25.98
C PHE A 138 19.27 2.11 24.50
N TRP A 139 19.88 2.87 23.57
CA TRP A 139 19.54 2.77 22.15
C TRP A 139 20.02 1.46 21.54
N ASP A 140 21.20 0.98 21.92
CA ASP A 140 21.70 -0.31 21.46
C ASP A 140 20.77 -1.44 21.90
N LEU A 141 20.38 -1.48 23.17
CA LEU A 141 19.45 -2.47 23.70
C LEU A 141 18.08 -2.38 23.02
N LYS A 142 17.53 -1.17 22.85
CA LYS A 142 16.23 -0.94 22.23
C LYS A 142 16.21 -1.40 20.78
N LEU A 143 17.20 -0.99 19.98
CA LEU A 143 17.26 -1.32 18.56
C LEU A 143 17.56 -2.79 18.33
N LEU A 144 18.36 -3.44 19.18
CA LEU A 144 18.59 -4.89 19.12
C LEU A 144 17.30 -5.66 19.40
N ALA A 145 16.51 -5.27 20.40
CA ALA A 145 15.23 -5.89 20.71
C ALA A 145 14.22 -5.73 19.56
N LEU A 146 14.14 -4.54 18.96
CA LEU A 146 13.28 -4.26 17.81
C LEU A 146 13.74 -5.03 16.56
N LEU A 147 15.05 -5.18 16.35
CA LEU A 147 15.60 -5.96 15.23
C LEU A 147 15.27 -7.45 15.38
N ASP A 148 15.40 -7.98 16.59
CA ASP A 148 15.06 -9.37 16.90
C ASP A 148 13.56 -9.66 16.66
N LEU A 149 12.68 -8.76 17.10
CA LEU A 149 11.25 -8.82 16.77
C LEU A 149 11.02 -8.76 15.25
N THR A 150 11.70 -7.85 14.56
CA THR A 150 11.57 -7.70 13.10
C THR A 150 11.99 -8.97 12.37
N LYS A 151 13.08 -9.61 12.79
CA LYS A 151 13.53 -10.90 12.24
C LYS A 151 12.52 -12.02 12.48
N ARG A 152 11.89 -12.08 13.66
CA ARG A 152 10.79 -13.02 13.92
C ARG A 152 9.61 -12.78 12.97
N VAL A 153 9.23 -11.52 12.76
CA VAL A 153 8.14 -11.16 11.86
C VAL A 153 8.47 -11.49 10.40
N GLN A 154 9.67 -11.17 9.93
CA GLN A 154 10.16 -11.58 8.60
C GLN A 154 10.10 -13.11 8.44
N HIS A 155 10.53 -13.87 9.45
CA HIS A 155 10.44 -15.33 9.41
C HIS A 155 8.98 -15.82 9.36
N ARG A 156 8.08 -15.25 10.18
CA ARG A 156 6.65 -15.60 10.15
C ARG A 156 6.01 -15.26 8.80
N LEU A 157 6.37 -14.14 8.18
CA LEU A 157 5.87 -13.74 6.87
C LEU A 157 6.24 -14.75 5.79
N ARG A 158 7.46 -15.30 5.83
CA ARG A 158 7.91 -16.37 4.92
C ARG A 158 7.11 -17.67 5.05
N LEU A 159 6.47 -17.90 6.19
CA LEU A 159 5.63 -19.08 6.46
C LEU A 159 4.16 -18.87 6.04
N VAL A 160 3.79 -17.67 5.59
CA VAL A 160 2.42 -17.38 5.15
C VAL A 160 2.15 -18.10 3.82
N ASP A 161 1.05 -18.86 3.80
CA ASP A 161 0.59 -19.57 2.60
C ASP A 161 -0.23 -18.64 1.71
N ASP A 162 0.46 -17.74 1.02
CA ASP A 162 -0.13 -16.77 0.11
C ASP A 162 0.72 -16.68 -1.17
N LEU A 163 0.08 -16.78 -2.33
CA LEU A 163 0.77 -16.88 -3.61
C LEU A 163 1.61 -15.63 -3.91
N LEU A 164 1.04 -14.45 -3.70
CA LEU A 164 1.69 -13.18 -4.03
C LEU A 164 2.84 -12.90 -3.08
N LEU A 165 2.67 -13.15 -1.77
CA LEU A 165 3.73 -13.01 -0.79
C LEU A 165 4.91 -13.94 -1.09
N LYS A 166 4.65 -15.22 -1.39
CA LYS A 166 5.71 -16.17 -1.75
C LYS A 166 6.47 -15.72 -3.00
N ASN A 167 5.75 -15.22 -4.00
CA ASN A 167 6.37 -14.72 -5.22
C ASN A 167 7.24 -13.50 -4.95
N GLU A 168 6.72 -12.47 -4.28
CA GLU A 168 7.48 -11.25 -3.95
C GLU A 168 8.73 -11.58 -3.12
N ILE A 169 8.59 -12.41 -2.08
CA ILE A 169 9.72 -12.85 -1.25
C ILE A 169 10.76 -13.63 -2.07
N SER A 170 10.33 -14.51 -2.98
CA SER A 170 11.25 -15.23 -3.87
C SER A 170 12.03 -14.27 -4.77
N LEU A 171 11.38 -13.23 -5.31
CA LEU A 171 12.05 -12.21 -6.10
C LEU A 171 13.07 -11.42 -5.27
N ILE A 172 12.76 -11.13 -4.00
CA ILE A 172 13.66 -10.44 -3.08
C ILE A 172 14.90 -11.29 -2.78
N ASP A 173 14.70 -12.57 -2.49
CA ASP A 173 15.78 -13.51 -2.16
C ASP A 173 16.70 -13.76 -3.35
N ASP A 174 16.15 -13.79 -4.56
CA ASP A 174 16.88 -13.95 -5.81
C ASP A 174 17.58 -12.68 -6.30
N HIS A 175 17.41 -11.54 -5.62
CA HIS A 175 17.87 -10.22 -6.07
C HIS A 175 17.29 -9.81 -7.44
N LYS A 176 16.06 -10.25 -7.73
CA LYS A 176 15.31 -9.95 -8.95
C LYS A 176 14.13 -9.02 -8.71
N HIS A 177 13.92 -8.58 -7.47
CA HIS A 177 12.81 -7.71 -7.18
C HIS A 177 13.04 -6.35 -7.83
N ARG A 178 12.01 -5.75 -8.44
CA ARG A 178 12.15 -4.46 -9.16
C ARG A 178 12.76 -3.35 -8.30
N ARG A 179 12.51 -3.39 -6.99
CA ARG A 179 13.04 -2.42 -6.02
C ARG A 179 14.53 -2.65 -5.67
N ASP A 180 15.13 -3.79 -6.02
CA ASP A 180 16.58 -4.02 -5.87
C ASP A 180 17.39 -3.08 -6.78
N PHE A 181 16.79 -2.58 -7.86
CA PHE A 181 17.42 -1.64 -8.80
C PHE A 181 17.27 -0.17 -8.37
N LEU A 182 16.62 0.11 -7.24
CA LEU A 182 16.50 1.46 -6.69
C LEU A 182 17.70 1.77 -5.78
N VAL A 183 18.24 2.99 -5.88
CA VAL A 183 19.42 3.43 -5.10
C VAL A 183 19.14 3.42 -3.59
N LYS A 184 17.88 3.68 -3.20
CA LYS A 184 17.46 3.75 -1.81
C LYS A 184 16.23 2.90 -1.60
N VAL A 185 16.22 2.17 -0.49
CA VAL A 185 15.00 1.58 0.04
C VAL A 185 14.18 2.71 0.63
N GLU A 186 12.99 2.93 0.09
CA GLU A 186 12.03 3.86 0.66
C GLU A 186 11.57 3.36 2.04
N ARG A 187 11.51 4.28 3.00
CA ARG A 187 11.14 4.01 4.39
C ARG A 187 9.98 4.91 4.78
N ILE A 188 8.77 4.37 4.84
CA ILE A 188 7.56 5.15 5.15
C ILE A 188 7.30 5.10 6.66
N SER A 189 7.53 6.22 7.33
CA SER A 189 7.48 6.37 8.78
C SER A 189 6.12 6.84 9.31
N GLU A 190 5.04 6.63 8.56
CA GLU A 190 3.69 7.04 8.97
C GLU A 190 3.18 6.16 10.12
N ARG A 191 2.51 6.79 11.10
CA ARG A 191 2.00 6.12 12.31
C ARG A 191 0.85 5.16 12.01
N GLU A 192 0.08 5.50 10.99
CA GLU A 192 -1.09 4.77 10.53
C GLU A 192 -0.98 4.62 9.02
N ASN A 193 -1.00 3.39 8.54
CA ASN A 193 -1.17 3.11 7.12
C ASN A 193 -2.10 1.90 7.00
N THR A 194 -3.39 2.19 6.84
CA THR A 194 -4.44 1.18 6.91
C THR A 194 -4.63 0.55 5.54
N ILE A 195 -3.98 -0.59 5.33
CA ILE A 195 -4.23 -1.43 4.16
C ILE A 195 -5.20 -2.52 4.56
N SER A 196 -6.34 -2.57 3.86
CA SER A 196 -7.41 -3.52 4.15
C SER A 196 -7.52 -4.55 3.03
N LEU A 197 -7.48 -5.83 3.41
CA LEU A 197 -7.90 -6.94 2.54
C LEU A 197 -9.42 -7.06 2.42
N THR A 198 -10.17 -6.28 3.21
CA THR A 198 -11.62 -6.19 3.07
C THR A 198 -11.92 -5.18 1.99
N THR A 199 -12.65 -5.62 0.96
CA THR A 199 -13.10 -4.74 -0.11
C THR A 199 -14.04 -3.66 0.42
N SER A 200 -13.88 -2.46 -0.11
CA SER A 200 -14.78 -1.32 0.07
C SER A 200 -15.97 -1.36 -0.90
N LEU A 201 -15.94 -2.26 -1.88
CA LEU A 201 -16.98 -2.40 -2.89
C LEU A 201 -18.22 -3.10 -2.31
N PRO A 202 -19.42 -2.84 -2.86
CA PRO A 202 -20.59 -3.66 -2.58
C PRO A 202 -20.30 -5.15 -2.79
N LEU A 203 -20.75 -5.99 -1.86
CA LEU A 203 -20.39 -7.42 -1.84
C LEU A 203 -20.77 -8.13 -3.14
N ASP A 204 -21.98 -7.88 -3.64
CA ASP A 204 -22.48 -8.51 -4.87
C ASP A 204 -21.65 -8.09 -6.09
N LEU A 205 -21.26 -6.81 -6.16
CA LEU A 205 -20.38 -6.28 -7.21
C LEU A 205 -19.03 -6.99 -7.21
N TYR A 206 -18.39 -7.06 -6.04
CA TYR A 206 -17.10 -7.72 -5.88
C TYR A 206 -17.20 -9.20 -6.28
N GLN A 207 -18.24 -9.90 -5.83
CA GLN A 207 -18.46 -11.31 -6.17
C GLN A 207 -18.71 -11.53 -7.66
N THR A 208 -19.44 -10.64 -8.34
CA THR A 208 -19.62 -10.74 -9.78
C THR A 208 -18.30 -10.60 -10.52
N ILE A 209 -17.48 -9.58 -10.19
CA ILE A 209 -16.17 -9.40 -10.82
C ILE A 209 -15.30 -10.64 -10.58
N VAL A 210 -15.21 -11.11 -9.33
CA VAL A 210 -14.46 -12.31 -8.97
C VAL A 210 -14.92 -13.54 -9.77
N SER A 211 -16.24 -13.72 -9.94
CA SER A 211 -16.78 -14.88 -10.65
C SER A 211 -16.49 -14.82 -12.14
N LEU A 212 -16.67 -13.66 -12.78
CA LEU A 212 -16.35 -13.47 -14.20
C LEU A 212 -14.87 -13.77 -14.48
N VAL A 213 -13.97 -13.31 -13.61
CA VAL A 213 -12.55 -13.58 -13.76
C VAL A 213 -12.22 -15.04 -13.41
N LYS A 214 -12.61 -15.59 -12.26
CA LYS A 214 -12.23 -16.97 -11.88
C LYS A 214 -12.72 -18.06 -12.83
N GLU A 215 -13.91 -17.89 -13.41
CA GLU A 215 -14.49 -18.88 -14.32
C GLU A 215 -13.85 -18.89 -15.71
N ASN A 216 -12.76 -18.15 -15.92
CA ASN A 216 -12.09 -17.96 -17.20
C ASN A 216 -13.05 -17.47 -18.30
N LYS A 217 -14.09 -16.72 -17.91
CA LYS A 217 -15.00 -16.08 -18.88
C LYS A 217 -14.36 -14.89 -19.56
N VAL A 218 -13.31 -14.34 -18.95
CA VAL A 218 -12.53 -13.21 -19.46
C VAL A 218 -11.03 -13.44 -19.33
N ASN A 219 -10.29 -12.94 -20.32
CA ASN A 219 -8.83 -12.92 -20.44
C ASN A 219 -8.26 -11.51 -20.39
N SER A 220 -9.11 -10.48 -20.34
CA SER A 220 -8.68 -9.10 -20.14
C SER A 220 -9.68 -8.32 -19.27
N VAL A 221 -9.15 -7.50 -18.37
CA VAL A 221 -9.92 -6.66 -17.43
C VAL A 221 -9.38 -5.23 -17.45
N SER A 222 -10.25 -4.27 -17.72
CA SER A 222 -9.97 -2.84 -17.57
C SER A 222 -10.76 -2.31 -16.39
N CYS A 223 -10.03 -1.90 -15.35
CA CYS A 223 -10.57 -1.57 -14.03
C CYS A 223 -10.11 -0.17 -13.59
N PRO A 224 -11.01 0.82 -13.46
CA PRO A 224 -10.69 2.14 -12.94
C PRO A 224 -10.83 2.23 -11.41
N LEU A 225 -11.28 1.16 -10.76
CA LEU A 225 -11.49 1.15 -9.32
C LEU A 225 -10.16 1.12 -8.59
N THR A 226 -10.10 1.75 -7.41
CA THR A 226 -8.89 1.83 -6.57
C THR A 226 -8.91 0.84 -5.41
N ASP A 227 -9.85 -0.10 -5.37
CA ASP A 227 -9.99 -1.02 -4.25
C ASP A 227 -8.80 -2.01 -4.15
N TYR A 228 -8.07 -1.96 -3.04
CA TYR A 228 -6.88 -2.78 -2.83
C TYR A 228 -7.19 -4.29 -2.88
N ALA A 229 -8.27 -4.71 -2.23
CA ALA A 229 -8.66 -6.12 -2.18
C ALA A 229 -9.03 -6.66 -3.56
N LEU A 230 -9.68 -5.85 -4.39
CA LEU A 230 -9.94 -6.18 -5.79
C LEU A 230 -8.65 -6.31 -6.60
N TRP A 231 -7.75 -5.32 -6.54
CA TRP A 231 -6.49 -5.38 -7.31
C TRP A 231 -5.61 -6.54 -6.89
N ARG A 232 -5.51 -6.80 -5.58
CA ARG A 232 -4.82 -7.97 -5.05
C ARG A 232 -5.39 -9.26 -5.63
N PHE A 233 -6.72 -9.40 -5.63
CA PHE A 233 -7.38 -10.56 -6.20
C PHE A 233 -7.10 -10.70 -7.71
N LEU A 234 -7.20 -9.61 -8.49
CA LEU A 234 -6.97 -9.64 -9.93
C LEU A 234 -5.53 -10.08 -10.26
N VAL A 235 -4.53 -9.55 -9.54
CA VAL A 235 -3.13 -9.93 -9.73
C VAL A 235 -2.86 -11.35 -9.25
N GLU A 236 -3.44 -11.79 -8.14
CA GLU A 236 -3.34 -13.19 -7.69
C GLU A 236 -3.85 -14.15 -8.77
N GLU A 237 -5.00 -13.83 -9.37
CA GLU A 237 -5.59 -14.63 -10.43
C GLU A 237 -4.77 -14.59 -11.73
N GLN A 238 -4.20 -13.42 -12.09
CA GLN A 238 -3.24 -13.30 -13.19
C GLN A 238 -2.04 -14.23 -12.98
N MET A 239 -1.41 -14.17 -11.81
CA MET A 239 -0.25 -14.99 -11.46
C MET A 239 -0.58 -16.48 -11.43
N ARG A 240 -1.74 -16.85 -10.89
CA ARG A 240 -2.21 -18.24 -10.85
C ARG A 240 -2.37 -18.80 -12.26
N ARG A 241 -2.98 -18.03 -13.18
CA ARG A 241 -3.15 -18.45 -14.58
C ARG A 241 -1.81 -18.52 -15.31
N ALA A 242 -0.93 -17.53 -15.12
CA ALA A 242 0.40 -17.49 -15.71
C ALA A 242 1.21 -18.75 -15.37
N GLN A 243 1.22 -19.13 -14.08
CA GLN A 243 1.87 -20.35 -13.61
C GLN A 243 1.23 -21.62 -14.19
N SER A 244 -0.10 -21.67 -14.26
CA SER A 244 -0.82 -22.84 -14.78
C SER A 244 -0.66 -23.02 -16.30
N LEU A 245 -0.50 -21.93 -17.05
CA LEU A 245 -0.42 -21.95 -18.51
C LEU A 245 1.02 -21.91 -19.03
N GLY A 246 2.00 -21.61 -18.16
CA GLY A 246 3.39 -21.40 -18.56
C GLY A 246 3.54 -20.16 -19.45
N GLN A 247 2.77 -19.12 -19.18
CA GLN A 247 2.73 -17.87 -19.94
C GLN A 247 3.15 -16.68 -19.09
N GLU A 248 3.58 -15.60 -19.74
CA GLU A 248 3.77 -14.31 -19.07
C GLU A 248 2.45 -13.80 -18.44
N PRO A 249 2.49 -13.07 -17.32
CA PRO A 249 1.30 -12.57 -16.63
C PRO A 249 0.29 -11.86 -17.54
N SER A 250 0.75 -10.94 -18.39
CA SER A 250 -0.10 -10.18 -19.31
C SER A 250 -0.76 -11.02 -20.40
N ASN A 251 -0.18 -12.17 -20.77
CA ASN A 251 -0.77 -13.10 -21.73
C ASN A 251 -1.81 -14.03 -21.08
N ALA A 252 -1.67 -14.33 -19.79
CA ALA A 252 -2.58 -15.22 -19.07
C ALA A 252 -3.86 -14.51 -18.59
N LEU A 253 -3.73 -13.25 -18.19
CA LEU A 253 -4.84 -12.34 -17.90
C LEU A 253 -4.32 -10.91 -18.07
N PHE A 254 -4.75 -10.23 -19.12
CA PHE A 254 -4.37 -8.84 -19.34
C PHE A 254 -5.10 -7.93 -18.34
N LEU A 255 -4.36 -7.14 -17.56
CA LEU A 255 -4.91 -6.21 -16.59
C LEU A 255 -4.55 -4.78 -16.98
N SER A 256 -5.52 -3.89 -16.99
CA SER A 256 -5.27 -2.45 -17.18
C SER A 256 -6.00 -1.57 -16.18
N GLY A 257 -5.32 -0.52 -15.75
CA GLY A 257 -5.85 0.52 -14.87
C GLY A 257 -5.94 1.89 -15.55
N CYS A 258 -6.75 2.78 -14.99
CA CYS A 258 -6.80 4.19 -15.39
C CYS A 258 -5.81 5.03 -14.56
N GLY A 259 -5.17 6.01 -15.19
CA GLY A 259 -4.24 6.95 -14.56
C GLY A 259 -4.86 7.63 -13.35
N GLY A 260 -4.20 7.50 -12.20
CA GLY A 260 -4.61 8.11 -10.93
C GLY A 260 -4.95 7.14 -9.79
N GLY A 261 -4.97 5.81 -10.01
CA GLY A 261 -5.56 4.89 -9.01
C GLY A 261 -4.88 3.56 -8.70
N THR A 262 -3.71 3.23 -9.26
CA THR A 262 -3.18 1.86 -9.21
C THR A 262 -1.80 1.70 -8.58
N ASP A 263 -1.29 2.66 -7.82
CA ASP A 263 0.02 2.53 -7.17
C ASP A 263 -0.04 1.67 -5.88
N TRP A 264 -0.75 0.55 -5.93
CA TRP A 264 -0.77 -0.44 -4.84
C TRP A 264 0.47 -1.34 -4.82
N GLY A 265 1.46 -1.05 -5.68
CA GLY A 265 2.62 -1.93 -5.84
C GLY A 265 2.27 -3.26 -6.50
N THR A 266 1.30 -3.31 -7.43
CA THR A 266 0.88 -4.55 -8.11
C THR A 266 2.05 -5.31 -8.76
N ALA A 267 3.03 -4.57 -9.27
CA ALA A 267 4.25 -5.11 -9.83
C ALA A 267 5.27 -5.63 -8.79
N ASP A 268 5.18 -5.22 -7.52
CA ASP A 268 5.97 -5.84 -6.44
C ASP A 268 5.52 -7.31 -6.23
N TRP A 269 4.24 -7.61 -6.47
CA TRP A 269 3.71 -8.98 -6.47
C TRP A 269 4.13 -9.81 -7.69
N GLY A 270 4.82 -9.22 -8.65
CA GLY A 270 5.14 -9.82 -9.96
C GLY A 270 4.01 -9.74 -10.98
N GLY A 271 2.92 -9.02 -10.68
CA GLY A 271 1.85 -8.76 -11.64
C GLY A 271 2.29 -7.81 -12.75
N ASP A 272 1.63 -7.92 -13.90
CA ASP A 272 1.81 -7.03 -15.05
C ASP A 272 0.50 -6.26 -15.28
N VAL A 273 0.46 -5.01 -14.83
CA VAL A 273 -0.72 -4.13 -14.93
C VAL A 273 -0.36 -2.93 -15.80
N HIS A 274 -1.06 -2.82 -16.93
CA HIS A 274 -0.88 -1.71 -17.85
C HIS A 274 -1.66 -0.48 -17.36
N VAL A 275 -0.95 0.55 -16.89
CA VAL A 275 -1.56 1.80 -16.43
C VAL A 275 -1.46 2.84 -17.54
N LEU A 276 -2.60 3.36 -17.96
CA LEU A 276 -2.66 4.42 -18.98
C LEU A 276 -2.70 5.80 -18.32
N ASP A 277 -1.84 6.72 -18.77
CA ASP A 277 -1.89 8.13 -18.32
C ASP A 277 -3.21 8.80 -18.72
N GLU A 278 -3.72 8.48 -19.91
CA GLU A 278 -5.02 8.96 -20.41
C GLU A 278 -5.81 7.82 -21.07
N GLY A 279 -7.11 7.76 -20.78
CA GLY A 279 -8.05 6.84 -21.42
C GLY A 279 -8.21 5.49 -20.72
N VAL A 280 -8.73 4.52 -21.48
CA VAL A 280 -8.98 3.14 -21.03
C VAL A 280 -8.49 2.17 -22.08
N PHE A 281 -8.08 0.98 -21.65
CA PHE A 281 -7.71 -0.09 -22.57
C PHE A 281 -8.92 -0.94 -22.93
N SER A 282 -8.92 -1.47 -24.15
CA SER A 282 -9.87 -2.45 -24.63
C SER A 282 -9.78 -3.77 -23.85
N SER A 283 -10.90 -4.27 -23.36
CA SER A 283 -10.92 -5.48 -22.52
C SER A 283 -12.23 -6.23 -22.62
N GLU A 284 -12.19 -7.52 -22.35
CA GLU A 284 -13.37 -8.39 -22.32
C GLU A 284 -14.28 -8.06 -21.15
N LEU A 285 -13.72 -7.73 -19.97
CA LEU A 285 -14.43 -7.10 -18.86
C LEU A 285 -14.00 -5.63 -18.74
N PHE A 286 -14.89 -4.72 -19.12
CA PHE A 286 -14.71 -3.29 -18.98
C PHE A 286 -15.56 -2.75 -17.83
N ILE A 287 -14.90 -2.30 -16.77
CA ILE A 287 -15.55 -1.55 -15.70
C ILE A 287 -15.52 -0.08 -16.12
N LYS A 288 -16.66 0.45 -16.55
CA LYS A 288 -16.77 1.78 -17.14
C LYS A 288 -16.56 2.85 -16.06
N PRO A 289 -15.59 3.78 -16.20
CA PRO A 289 -15.50 4.94 -15.34
C PRO A 289 -16.55 6.00 -15.72
N ASP A 290 -16.90 6.86 -14.77
CA ASP A 290 -17.98 7.85 -14.93
C ASP A 290 -17.72 8.82 -16.10
N TRP A 291 -16.45 9.20 -16.32
CA TRP A 291 -16.07 10.10 -17.41
C TRP A 291 -16.11 9.47 -18.80
N HIS A 292 -16.16 8.13 -18.90
CA HIS A 292 -16.13 7.45 -20.19
C HIS A 292 -17.50 7.56 -20.86
N ASN A 293 -17.54 7.99 -22.12
CA ASN A 293 -18.80 8.12 -22.85
C ASN A 293 -19.35 6.76 -23.30
N PHE A 294 -20.67 6.65 -23.38
CA PHE A 294 -21.37 5.51 -23.99
C PHE A 294 -22.43 6.02 -24.96
N ARG A 295 -22.39 5.55 -26.21
CA ARG A 295 -23.28 5.98 -27.28
C ARG A 295 -24.32 4.91 -27.58
N ARG A 296 -25.45 5.01 -26.90
CA ARG A 296 -26.54 4.03 -26.91
C ARG A 296 -27.07 3.72 -28.32
N GLU A 297 -27.02 4.69 -29.24
CA GLU A 297 -27.44 4.51 -30.63
C GLU A 297 -26.68 3.41 -31.37
N PHE A 298 -25.47 3.04 -30.93
CA PHE A 298 -24.69 1.93 -31.49
C PHE A 298 -24.93 0.58 -30.80
N ALA A 299 -25.82 0.51 -29.82
CA ALA A 299 -26.18 -0.70 -29.07
C ALA A 299 -27.54 -1.31 -29.47
N GLY A 300 -28.08 -0.94 -30.64
CA GLY A 300 -29.33 -1.47 -31.20
C GLY A 300 -29.17 -2.76 -32.01
N ILE A 301 -30.20 -3.11 -32.81
CA ILE A 301 -30.21 -4.28 -33.71
C ILE A 301 -28.99 -4.26 -34.64
N GLY A 302 -28.12 -5.28 -34.52
CA GLY A 302 -26.89 -5.40 -35.31
C GLY A 302 -25.71 -4.58 -34.80
N GLY A 303 -25.90 -3.81 -33.71
CA GLY A 303 -24.85 -3.13 -32.97
C GLY A 303 -24.14 -4.02 -31.95
N SER A 304 -23.23 -3.42 -31.18
CA SER A 304 -22.46 -4.14 -30.15
C SER A 304 -22.03 -3.20 -29.02
N LEU A 305 -21.77 -3.77 -27.83
CA LEU A 305 -21.23 -2.96 -26.72
C LEU A 305 -19.92 -2.28 -27.11
N HIS A 306 -19.00 -2.97 -27.81
CA HIS A 306 -17.74 -2.39 -28.30
C HIS A 306 -17.95 -1.11 -29.11
N GLN A 307 -18.89 -1.10 -30.05
CA GLN A 307 -19.14 0.09 -30.88
C GLN A 307 -19.70 1.24 -30.04
N ALA A 308 -20.57 0.93 -29.08
CA ALA A 308 -21.19 1.92 -28.19
C ALA A 308 -20.21 2.50 -27.16
N SER A 309 -19.25 1.69 -26.70
CA SER A 309 -18.23 2.08 -25.73
C SER A 309 -16.90 2.48 -26.35
N TYR A 310 -16.72 2.39 -27.67
CA TYR A 310 -15.43 2.57 -28.34
C TYR A 310 -14.28 1.71 -27.75
N THR A 311 -14.60 0.56 -27.14
CA THR A 311 -13.61 -0.37 -26.55
C THR A 311 -13.65 -1.72 -27.25
N SER A 312 -12.56 -2.10 -27.91
CA SER A 312 -12.49 -3.40 -28.61
C SER A 312 -12.51 -4.56 -27.62
N ALA A 313 -12.84 -5.76 -28.12
CA ALA A 313 -12.93 -6.99 -27.33
C ALA A 313 -14.00 -7.03 -26.21
N LEU A 314 -14.82 -6.00 -26.05
CA LEU A 314 -15.81 -5.91 -24.98
C LEU A 314 -16.85 -7.04 -25.01
N HIS A 315 -16.90 -7.87 -23.96
CA HIS A 315 -17.93 -8.89 -23.77
C HIS A 315 -18.85 -8.55 -22.58
N TYR A 316 -18.27 -8.05 -21.50
CA TYR A 316 -18.95 -7.64 -20.27
C TYR A 316 -18.63 -6.18 -19.96
N MET A 317 -19.66 -5.35 -19.80
CA MET A 317 -19.53 -3.97 -19.33
C MET A 317 -20.23 -3.80 -17.99
N LEU A 318 -19.48 -3.32 -16.99
CA LEU A 318 -20.00 -3.02 -15.66
C LEU A 318 -20.02 -1.51 -15.45
N THR A 319 -21.17 -0.95 -15.06
CA THR A 319 -21.38 0.50 -14.99
C THR A 319 -22.37 0.87 -13.89
N LYS A 320 -22.25 2.08 -13.34
CA LYS A 320 -23.28 2.67 -12.46
C LYS A 320 -24.43 3.33 -13.24
N GLU A 321 -24.17 3.68 -14.49
CA GLU A 321 -25.17 4.30 -15.36
C GLU A 321 -26.09 3.23 -15.96
N ASP A 322 -27.40 3.42 -15.81
CA ASP A 322 -28.41 2.59 -16.47
C ASP A 322 -28.71 3.11 -17.87
N PHE A 323 -28.34 2.32 -18.87
CA PHE A 323 -28.67 2.59 -20.27
C PHE A 323 -30.00 1.95 -20.69
N GLY A 324 -30.75 1.36 -19.75
CA GLY A 324 -31.96 0.59 -19.98
C GLY A 324 -31.66 -0.71 -20.74
N GLU A 325 -32.71 -1.29 -21.32
CA GLU A 325 -32.57 -2.44 -22.21
C GLU A 325 -31.79 -2.07 -23.47
N LEU A 326 -30.81 -2.91 -23.80
CA LEU A 326 -29.99 -2.84 -24.99
C LEU A 326 -30.25 -4.07 -25.84
N GLU A 327 -30.48 -3.90 -27.14
CA GLU A 327 -30.82 -5.04 -28.00
C GLU A 327 -29.63 -5.98 -28.19
N CYS A 328 -28.41 -5.45 -28.16
CA CYS A 328 -27.18 -6.23 -28.29
C CYS A 328 -26.72 -6.96 -27.01
N ALA A 329 -27.30 -6.64 -25.83
CA ALA A 329 -26.80 -7.13 -24.55
C ALA A 329 -27.91 -7.62 -23.60
N ILE A 330 -27.55 -8.49 -22.66
CA ILE A 330 -28.36 -8.91 -21.53
C ILE A 330 -28.03 -7.97 -20.37
N ARG A 331 -29.07 -7.37 -19.78
CA ARG A 331 -28.96 -6.48 -18.62
C ARG A 331 -29.17 -7.28 -17.34
N THR A 332 -28.25 -7.16 -16.40
CA THR A 332 -28.36 -7.75 -15.05
C THR A 332 -28.09 -6.68 -14.00
N GLU A 333 -28.99 -6.51 -13.04
CA GLU A 333 -28.83 -5.58 -11.91
C GLU A 333 -28.00 -6.22 -10.80
N ILE A 334 -27.09 -5.44 -10.23
CA ILE A 334 -26.15 -5.84 -9.17
C ILE A 334 -26.06 -4.70 -8.16
N GLY A 335 -27.07 -4.60 -7.28
CA GLY A 335 -27.24 -3.44 -6.42
C GLY A 335 -27.36 -2.15 -7.25
N ASP A 336 -26.51 -1.16 -6.96
CA ASP A 336 -26.47 0.12 -7.69
C ASP A 336 -25.66 0.06 -8.99
N TRP A 337 -25.24 -1.13 -9.42
CA TRP A 337 -24.48 -1.35 -10.63
C TRP A 337 -25.27 -2.21 -11.61
N ILE A 338 -24.93 -2.08 -12.89
CA ILE A 338 -25.53 -2.85 -13.98
C ILE A 338 -24.42 -3.53 -14.77
N LEU A 339 -24.61 -4.82 -14.98
CA LEU A 339 -23.81 -5.63 -15.88
C LEU A 339 -24.55 -5.78 -17.20
N TYR A 340 -23.90 -5.36 -18.28
CA TYR A 340 -24.29 -5.64 -19.64
C TYR A 340 -23.40 -6.74 -20.22
N GLU A 341 -24.01 -7.86 -20.60
CA GLU A 341 -23.33 -8.98 -21.26
C GLU A 341 -23.73 -9.02 -22.75
N ASN A 342 -22.76 -8.97 -23.66
CA ASN A 342 -23.04 -9.11 -25.09
C ASN A 342 -23.73 -10.45 -25.40
N LYS A 343 -24.86 -10.43 -26.11
CA LYS A 343 -25.61 -11.64 -26.50
C LYS A 343 -24.86 -12.52 -27.48
N VAL A 344 -23.94 -11.93 -28.25
CA VAL A 344 -23.08 -12.64 -29.20
C VAL A 344 -21.66 -12.58 -28.69
N ARG A 345 -21.05 -13.74 -28.44
CA ARG A 345 -19.61 -13.83 -28.19
C ARG A 345 -18.88 -13.48 -29.48
N LEU A 346 -18.19 -12.34 -29.46
CA LEU A 346 -17.28 -11.98 -30.53
C LEU A 346 -16.07 -12.93 -30.44
N VAL A 347 -16.00 -13.89 -31.36
CA VAL A 347 -14.79 -14.69 -31.55
C VAL A 347 -13.80 -13.81 -32.30
N PHE A 348 -12.89 -13.16 -31.59
CA PHE A 348 -11.77 -12.49 -32.23
C PHE A 348 -10.78 -13.56 -32.70
N SER A 349 -10.67 -13.74 -34.01
CA SER A 349 -9.53 -14.44 -34.59
C SER A 349 -8.29 -13.61 -34.28
N SER A 350 -7.43 -14.11 -33.39
CA SER A 350 -6.07 -13.61 -33.26
C SER A 350 -5.36 -13.78 -34.60
N SER A 351 -5.30 -12.72 -35.40
CA SER A 351 -4.40 -12.67 -36.54
C SER A 351 -2.96 -12.55 -36.00
N PRO A 352 -2.01 -13.27 -36.61
CA PRO A 352 -0.64 -13.46 -36.12
C PRO A 352 0.19 -12.18 -36.08
#